data_AF-A0A7Y2A5R9-F1
#
_entry.id   AF-A0A7Y2A5R9-F1
#
_cell.length_a   1.000
_cell.length_b   1.000
_cell.length_c   1.000
_cell.angle_alpha   90.00
_cell.angle_beta   90.00
_cell.angle_gamma   90.00
#
_symmetry.space_group_name_H-M   'P 1'
#
loop_
_entity.id
_entity.type
_entity.pdbx_description
1 polymer ?
#
loop_
_entity_poly.entity_id
_entity_poly.type
_entity_poly.pdbx_seq_one_letter_code
_entity_poly.pdbx_strand_id
1 'polypeptide(L)' 'AAERDVLELVAIHGLGPAEAAVALNISPNAARLRLSRARGHMRDRLGESLPGLVPGSGHA' A
#
# COMPACT_ATOMS: atom_id res chain seq x y z
N ALA A 1 -11.03 -4.51 -3.89
CA ALA A 1 -10.30 -4.73 -5.15
C ALA A 1 -9.25 -3.64 -5.33
N ALA A 2 -9.62 -2.41 -5.70
CA ALA A 2 -8.68 -1.39 -6.16
C ALA A 2 -7.50 -1.00 -5.24
N GLU A 3 -7.62 -1.09 -3.91
CA GLU A 3 -6.49 -0.81 -2.99
C GLU A 3 -5.45 -1.93 -2.95
N ARG A 4 -5.93 -3.18 -2.97
CA ARG A 4 -5.07 -4.36 -3.02
C ARG A 4 -4.31 -4.43 -4.33
N ASP A 5 -4.98 -4.15 -5.44
CA ASP A 5 -4.39 -4.23 -6.79
C ASP A 5 -3.25 -3.22 -6.94
N VAL A 6 -3.43 -1.98 -6.44
CA VAL A 6 -2.36 -0.97 -6.40
C VAL A 6 -1.19 -1.43 -5.51
N LEU A 7 -1.49 -2.01 -4.34
CA LEU A 7 -0.46 -2.49 -3.43
C LEU A 7 0.35 -3.64 -4.04
N GLU A 8 -0.31 -4.58 -4.72
CA GLU A 8 0.33 -5.72 -5.38
C GLU A 8 1.27 -5.26 -6.51
N LEU A 9 0.79 -4.39 -7.40
CA LEU A 9 1.62 -3.84 -8.47
C LEU A 9 2.87 -3.12 -7.95
N VAL A 10 2.73 -2.34 -6.88
CA VAL A 10 3.86 -1.58 -6.33
C VAL A 10 4.80 -2.47 -5.51
N ALA A 11 4.27 -3.31 -4.61
CA ALA A 11 5.07 -4.04 -3.64
C ALA A 11 5.63 -5.37 -4.19
N ILE A 12 4.90 -6.03 -5.10
CA ILE A 12 5.28 -7.33 -5.66
C ILE A 12 5.89 -7.17 -7.05
N HIS A 13 5.29 -6.34 -7.90
CA HIS A 13 5.76 -6.13 -9.28
C HIS A 13 6.74 -4.96 -9.45
N GLY A 14 6.96 -4.17 -8.40
CA GLY A 14 7.95 -3.08 -8.40
C GLY A 14 7.55 -1.85 -9.22
N LEU A 15 6.28 -1.72 -9.61
CA LEU A 15 5.79 -0.56 -10.36
C LEU A 15 5.79 0.70 -9.48
N GLY A 16 6.07 1.84 -10.09
CA GLY A 16 5.79 3.13 -9.50
C GLY A 16 4.28 3.40 -9.37
N PRO A 17 3.84 4.29 -8.46
CA PRO A 17 2.42 4.62 -8.30
C PRO A 17 1.74 5.16 -9.57
N ALA A 18 2.51 5.84 -10.43
CA ALA A 18 2.02 6.35 -11.71
C ALA A 18 1.84 5.21 -12.75
N GLU A 19 2.75 4.24 -12.79
CA GLU A 19 2.67 3.08 -13.67
C GLU A 19 1.51 2.17 -13.26
N ALA A 20 1.34 1.95 -11.95
CA ALA A 20 0.19 1.25 -11.42
C ALA A 20 -1.13 1.96 -11.77
N ALA A 21 -1.13 3.30 -11.79
CA ALA A 21 -2.31 4.08 -12.20
C ALA A 21 -2.68 3.83 -13.67
N VAL A 22 -1.69 3.78 -14.56
CA VAL A 22 -1.88 3.44 -15.98
C VAL A 22 -2.38 2.00 -16.12
N ALA A 23 -1.73 1.03 -15.46
CA ALA A 23 -2.11 -0.39 -15.52
C ALA A 23 -3.55 -0.66 -15.04
N LEU A 24 -4.02 0.12 -14.07
CA LEU A 24 -5.37 -0.01 -13.50
C LEU A 24 -6.39 0.98 -14.09
N ASN A 25 -6.00 1.78 -15.08
CA ASN A 25 -6.84 2.80 -15.72
C ASN A 25 -7.50 3.77 -14.71
N ILE A 26 -6.69 4.34 -13.81
CA ILE A 26 -7.12 5.29 -12.75
C ILE A 26 -6.24 6.54 -12.74
N SER A 27 -6.68 7.60 -12.05
CA SER A 27 -5.82 8.77 -11.90
C SER A 27 -4.60 8.48 -11.00
N PRO A 28 -3.43 9.11 -11.26
CA PRO A 28 -2.25 8.97 -10.39
C PRO A 28 -2.53 9.36 -8.93
N ASN A 29 -3.41 10.34 -8.71
CA ASN A 29 -3.82 10.74 -7.37
C ASN A 29 -4.64 9.65 -6.67
N ALA A 30 -5.56 9.00 -7.39
CA ALA A 30 -6.30 7.86 -6.86
C ALA A 30 -5.39 6.68 -6.52
N ALA A 31 -4.38 6.39 -7.36
CA ALA A 31 -3.38 5.35 -7.06
C ALA A 31 -2.60 5.64 -5.77
N ARG A 32 -2.11 6.88 -5.59
CA ARG A 32 -1.40 7.29 -4.37
C ARG A 32 -2.27 7.18 -3.11
N LEU A 33 -3.51 7.65 -3.18
CA LEU A 33 -4.45 7.58 -2.06
C LEU A 33 -4.76 6.12 -1.69
N ARG A 34 -5.02 5.27 -2.70
CA ARG A 34 -5.28 3.84 -2.50
C ARG A 34 -4.07 3.11 -1.93
N LEU A 35 -2.87 3.43 -2.40
CA LEU A 35 -1.63 2.85 -1.85
C LEU A 35 -1.44 3.22 -0.38
N SER A 36 -1.70 4.48 -0.01
CA SER A 36 -1.62 4.93 1.38
C SER A 36 -2.58 4.16 2.28
N ARG A 37 -3.85 4.04 1.85
CA ARG A 37 -4.89 3.27 2.57
C ARG A 37 -4.54 1.79 2.68
N ALA A 38 -4.11 1.18 1.59
CA ALA A 38 -3.70 -0.23 1.57
C ALA A 38 -2.57 -0.51 2.57
N ARG A 39 -1.57 0.39 2.66
CA ARG A 39 -0.48 0.29 3.64
C ARG A 39 -0.97 0.47 5.08
N GLY A 40 -1.89 1.40 5.32
CA GLY A 40 -2.54 1.58 6.63
C GLY A 40 -3.26 0.31 7.07
N HIS A 41 -4.16 -0.20 6.23
CA HIS A 41 -4.89 -1.44 6.52
C HIS A 41 -3.98 -2.66 6.72
N MET A 42 -2.88 -2.76 5.97
CA MET A 42 -1.89 -3.82 6.20
C MET A 42 -1.19 -3.65 7.55
N ARG A 43 -0.78 -2.44 7.92
CA ARG A 43 -0.18 -2.17 9.24
C ARG A 43 -1.13 -2.54 10.37
N ASP A 44 -2.40 -2.17 10.27
CA ASP A 44 -3.40 -2.45 11.31
C ASP A 44 -3.58 -3.96 11.48
N ARG A 45 -3.77 -4.69 10.37
CA ARG A 45 -3.94 -6.16 10.38
C ARG A 45 -2.69 -6.89 10.85
N LEU A 46 -1.51 -6.43 10.46
CA LEU A 46 -0.25 -7.03 10.91
C LEU A 46 0.02 -6.72 12.39
N GLY A 47 -0.36 -5.53 12.87
CA GLY A 47 -0.25 -5.17 14.29
C GLY A 47 -1.16 -6.03 15.18
N GLU A 48 -2.36 -6.36 14.69
CA GLU A 48 -3.26 -7.32 15.37
C GLU A 48 -2.71 -8.76 15.33
N SER A 49 -2.14 -9.18 14.19
CA SER A 49 -1.63 -10.55 14.01
C SER A 49 -0.26 -10.81 14.63
N LEU A 50 0.55 -9.78 14.86
CA LEU A 50 1.90 -9.86 15.42
C LEU A 50 2.00 -8.99 16.69
N PRO A 51 1.44 -9.46 17.82
CA PRO A 51 1.57 -8.75 19.07
C PRO A 51 3.05 -8.60 19.44
N GLY A 52 3.56 -7.36 19.40
CA GLY A 52 4.96 -7.01 19.66
C GLY A 52 5.67 -6.28 18.51
N LEU A 53 5.12 -6.29 17.29
CA LEU A 53 5.61 -5.44 16.20
C LEU A 53 5.11 -4.01 16.43
N VAL A 54 5.88 -3.20 17.17
CA VAL A 54 5.55 -1.80 17.43
C VAL A 54 5.48 -1.05 16.09
N PRO A 55 4.30 -0.58 15.63
CA PRO A 55 4.17 -0.02 14.30
C PRO A 55 4.68 1.42 14.28
N GLY A 56 6.00 1.61 14.18
CA GLY A 56 6.61 2.95 14.13
C GLY A 56 8.04 3.09 14.65
N SER A 57 8.70 2.03 15.09
CA SER A 57 10.09 2.08 15.59
C SER A 57 11.16 2.12 14.48
N GLY A 58 10.90 2.89 13.42
CA GLY A 58 11.92 3.31 12.46
C GLY A 58 12.47 4.66 12.89
N HIS A 59 13.73 4.68 13.31
CA HIS A 59 14.51 5.81 13.80
C HIS A 59 14.24 7.18 13.14
N ALA A 60 14.12 8.20 14.01
CA ALA A 60 14.99 9.37 14.00
C ALA A 60 15.42 9.66 15.44
#